data_AF-A0A2H1YHJ5-F1
#
_entry.id   AF-A0A2H1YHJ5-F1
#
_cell.length_a   1.000
_cell.length_b   1.000
_cell.length_c   1.000
_cell.angle_alpha   90.00
_cell.angle_beta   90.00
_cell.angle_gamma   90.00
#
_symmetry.space_group_name_H-M   'P 1'
#
loop_
_entity.id
_entity.type
_entity.pdbx_description
1 polymer ?
#
loop_
_entity_poly.entity_id
_entity_poly.type
_entity_poly.pdbx_seq_one_letter_code
_entity_poly.pdbx_strand_id
1 'polypeptide(L)'
;MKNYKNYLFILIFISIKINAQEFNVVDNKGTINSVFKNKVTTSPTASPPASKIEGDVWFDTTASEIKIYDGSIWKKLSDFVNKTIYTDNGTITSNRTISGNAVNRFDISYFKAFMVSNTEFITFDATQNINLQATNGIDFRSNTIANENFQVIKGLLDKDGDVGTTGQVLSSTGTATEWIDNTASVYTGSFIIDAPTTTTTDINFDKIITGLPFKPSQITFVAHANIESFDTDSKNSDRRNSNTLQNSFGTMNGFARYDKTPATTTQSVIFVGGSGNSINDISRLSSNSNCIGLRYGDKDAIDLGKIMGNLTSFNNDGFTINVKYTLGTSGNTTNKQLIFKESLIVLYTAYK
;
A
#
# COMPACT_ATOMS: atom_id res chain seq x y z
N MET A 1 -39.84 -64.25 112.74
CA MET A 1 -40.11 -62.87 113.19
C MET A 1 -38.83 -62.21 113.68
N LYS A 2 -38.23 -61.31 112.89
CA LYS A 2 -37.64 -60.04 113.34
C LYS A 2 -37.32 -59.20 112.10
N ASN A 3 -38.00 -58.06 112.03
CA ASN A 3 -38.02 -57.12 110.91
C ASN A 3 -36.71 -56.34 110.80
N TYR A 4 -36.20 -56.15 109.59
CA TYR A 4 -35.24 -55.09 109.28
C TYR A 4 -35.85 -54.14 108.24
N LYS A 5 -35.80 -52.86 108.61
CA LYS A 5 -36.46 -51.71 107.98
C LYS A 5 -35.82 -51.34 106.64
N ASN A 6 -36.68 -50.97 105.68
CA ASN A 6 -36.36 -50.28 104.44
C ASN A 6 -35.62 -48.95 104.71
N TYR A 7 -34.54 -48.69 103.98
CA TYR A 7 -34.01 -47.35 103.77
C TYR A 7 -34.08 -46.99 102.29
N LEU A 8 -34.89 -45.96 102.01
CA LEU A 8 -35.12 -45.33 100.73
C LEU A 8 -33.83 -44.66 100.24
N PHE A 9 -33.29 -45.10 99.10
CA PHE A 9 -32.14 -44.50 98.44
C PHE A 9 -32.64 -43.34 97.54
N ILE A 10 -32.41 -42.09 97.95
CA ILE A 10 -32.67 -40.91 97.12
C ILE A 10 -31.42 -40.69 96.23
N LEU A 11 -31.57 -40.85 94.91
CA LEU A 11 -30.57 -40.43 93.94
C LEU A 11 -30.61 -38.90 93.81
N ILE A 12 -29.55 -38.23 94.24
CA ILE A 12 -29.30 -36.81 93.96
C ILE A 12 -28.49 -36.72 92.67
N PHE A 13 -29.10 -36.24 91.59
CA PHE A 13 -28.39 -35.85 90.37
C PHE A 13 -27.68 -34.51 90.61
N ILE A 14 -26.37 -34.55 90.89
CA ILE A 14 -25.53 -33.36 90.90
C ILE A 14 -25.23 -32.98 89.44
N SER A 15 -25.91 -31.94 88.95
CA SER A 15 -25.56 -31.27 87.70
C SER A 15 -24.37 -30.36 87.95
N ILE A 16 -23.16 -30.80 87.58
CA ILE A 16 -21.97 -29.94 87.62
C ILE A 16 -22.04 -29.01 86.42
N LYS A 17 -22.49 -27.76 86.63
CA LYS A 17 -22.33 -26.71 85.63
C LYS A 17 -20.86 -26.29 85.61
N ILE A 18 -20.12 -26.77 84.61
CA ILE A 18 -18.78 -26.26 84.32
C ILE A 18 -18.98 -24.97 83.52
N ASN A 19 -18.95 -23.81 84.19
CA ASN A 19 -18.86 -22.53 83.49
C ASN A 19 -17.39 -22.28 83.13
N ALA A 20 -17.13 -21.77 81.93
CA ALA A 20 -15.79 -21.38 81.49
C ALA A 20 -15.20 -20.32 82.44
N GLN A 21 -13.90 -20.40 82.71
CA GLN A 21 -13.21 -19.48 83.62
C GLN A 21 -12.79 -18.21 82.86
N GLU A 22 -13.31 -17.06 83.30
CA GLU A 22 -12.91 -15.71 82.86
C GLU A 22 -11.74 -15.23 83.72
N PHE A 23 -10.64 -14.81 83.10
CA PHE A 23 -9.50 -14.21 83.81
C PHE A 23 -9.57 -12.70 83.65
N ASN A 24 -9.73 -12.00 84.77
CA ASN A 24 -9.76 -10.55 84.79
C ASN A 24 -8.39 -9.99 85.17
N VAL A 25 -7.98 -8.92 84.51
CA VAL A 25 -6.76 -8.17 84.82
C VAL A 25 -7.16 -6.80 85.33
N VAL A 26 -6.52 -6.35 86.41
CA VAL A 26 -6.79 -5.03 86.99
C VAL A 26 -5.76 -4.03 86.44
N ASP A 27 -6.22 -2.92 85.89
CA ASP A 27 -5.32 -1.86 85.44
C ASP A 27 -4.73 -1.06 86.61
N ASN A 28 -3.75 -0.18 86.33
CA ASN A 28 -3.11 0.66 87.35
C ASN A 28 -4.07 1.67 88.04
N LYS A 29 -5.35 1.74 87.62
CA LYS A 29 -6.40 2.57 88.22
C LYS A 29 -7.44 1.73 88.97
N GLY A 30 -7.25 0.41 89.09
CA GLY A 30 -8.17 -0.49 89.80
C GLY A 30 -9.34 -0.99 88.95
N THR A 31 -9.35 -0.72 87.63
CA THR A 31 -10.41 -1.17 86.73
C THR A 31 -10.21 -2.63 86.37
N ILE A 32 -11.20 -3.46 86.66
CA ILE A 32 -11.23 -4.87 86.27
C ILE A 32 -11.57 -4.95 84.79
N ASN A 33 -10.60 -5.33 83.97
CA ASN A 33 -10.78 -5.59 82.55
C ASN A 33 -10.77 -7.09 82.31
N SER A 34 -11.78 -7.62 81.61
CA SER A 34 -11.74 -8.99 81.11
C SER A 34 -10.70 -9.08 80.00
N VAL A 35 -9.68 -9.91 80.19
CA VAL A 35 -8.65 -10.13 79.16
C VAL A 35 -8.76 -11.58 78.71
N PHE A 36 -8.76 -11.79 77.39
CA PHE A 36 -9.05 -13.05 76.68
C PHE A 36 -10.55 -13.36 76.48
N LYS A 37 -11.13 -12.79 75.41
CA LYS A 37 -12.39 -13.29 74.83
C LYS A 37 -12.17 -14.26 73.67
N ASN A 38 -10.93 -14.42 73.21
CA ASN A 38 -10.61 -15.20 72.03
C ASN A 38 -10.17 -16.61 72.44
N LYS A 39 -10.81 -17.62 71.87
CA LYS A 39 -10.55 -19.02 72.14
C LYS A 39 -9.85 -19.67 70.95
N VAL A 40 -8.84 -20.48 71.26
CA VAL A 40 -8.29 -21.46 70.33
C VAL A 40 -9.03 -22.77 70.54
N THR A 41 -9.72 -23.26 69.51
CA THR A 41 -10.45 -24.52 69.54
C THR A 41 -9.81 -25.50 68.56
N THR A 42 -9.53 -26.72 69.01
CA THR A 42 -9.16 -27.85 68.14
C THR A 42 -10.29 -28.86 68.21
N SER A 43 -10.93 -29.18 67.09
CA SER A 43 -12.05 -30.14 67.10
C SER A 43 -12.02 -31.08 65.90
N PRO A 44 -12.26 -32.40 66.10
CA PRO A 44 -12.42 -33.39 65.04
C PRO A 44 -13.85 -33.44 64.46
N THR A 45 -14.60 -32.33 64.54
CA THR A 45 -15.98 -32.24 64.07
C THR A 45 -16.09 -31.27 62.91
N ALA A 46 -16.79 -31.64 61.84
CA ALA A 46 -17.01 -30.77 60.67
C ALA A 46 -17.86 -29.50 60.99
N SER A 47 -18.58 -29.50 62.12
CA SER A 47 -19.40 -28.36 62.54
C SER A 47 -18.56 -27.29 63.26
N PRO A 48 -18.73 -26.00 62.92
CA PRO A 48 -17.96 -24.92 63.52
C PRO A 48 -18.27 -24.74 65.02
N PRO A 49 -17.31 -24.23 65.83
CA PRO A 49 -17.55 -23.94 67.24
C PRO A 49 -18.75 -22.98 67.44
N ALA A 50 -19.68 -23.37 68.34
CA ALA A 50 -20.95 -22.67 68.52
C ALA A 50 -20.84 -21.35 69.30
N SER A 51 -19.87 -21.24 70.21
CA SER A 51 -19.63 -20.05 71.05
C SER A 51 -18.46 -19.22 70.54
N LYS A 52 -18.56 -18.81 69.27
CA LYS A 52 -17.51 -18.09 68.53
C LYS A 52 -17.49 -16.60 68.88
N ILE A 53 -16.30 -16.07 69.15
CA ILE A 53 -16.03 -14.65 69.37
C ILE A 53 -15.03 -14.17 68.31
N GLU A 54 -15.17 -12.91 67.87
CA GLU A 54 -14.30 -12.35 66.83
C GLU A 54 -12.82 -12.51 67.19
N GLY A 55 -12.06 -13.08 66.26
CA GLY A 55 -10.66 -13.45 66.40
C GLY A 55 -10.42 -14.80 67.09
N ASP A 56 -11.44 -15.61 67.36
CA ASP A 56 -11.25 -17.02 67.74
C ASP A 56 -10.51 -17.78 66.63
N VAL A 57 -9.67 -18.74 67.02
CA VAL A 57 -8.93 -19.60 66.10
C VAL A 57 -9.47 -21.03 66.20
N TRP A 58 -9.77 -21.65 65.07
CA TRP A 58 -10.23 -23.03 64.99
C TRP A 58 -9.27 -23.85 64.13
N PHE A 59 -8.64 -24.85 64.75
CA PHE A 59 -7.97 -25.95 64.06
C PHE A 59 -9.02 -27.01 63.72
N ASP A 60 -9.52 -26.94 62.48
CA ASP A 60 -10.44 -27.92 61.91
C ASP A 60 -9.63 -29.14 61.47
N THR A 61 -9.50 -30.12 62.36
CA THR A 61 -8.70 -31.32 62.08
C THR A 61 -9.40 -32.27 61.10
N THR A 62 -10.69 -32.07 60.81
CA THR A 62 -11.41 -32.83 59.77
C THR A 62 -11.05 -32.31 58.38
N ALA A 63 -10.98 -30.98 58.20
CA ALA A 63 -10.60 -30.35 56.94
C ALA A 63 -9.09 -30.10 56.79
N SER A 64 -8.30 -30.28 57.87
CA SER A 64 -6.88 -29.90 57.94
C SER A 64 -6.64 -28.40 57.68
N GLU A 65 -7.52 -27.55 58.22
CA GLU A 65 -7.51 -26.10 58.00
C GLU A 65 -7.43 -25.32 59.32
N ILE A 66 -6.79 -24.14 59.29
CA ILE A 66 -6.87 -23.16 60.36
C ILE A 66 -7.84 -22.07 59.94
N LYS A 67 -8.85 -21.79 60.77
CA LYS A 67 -9.87 -20.77 60.51
C LYS A 67 -9.85 -19.72 61.62
N ILE A 68 -10.14 -18.46 61.28
CA ILE A 68 -10.31 -17.36 62.23
C ILE A 68 -11.74 -16.84 62.10
N TYR A 69 -12.45 -16.70 63.22
CA TYR A 69 -13.79 -16.12 63.21
C TYR A 69 -13.70 -14.61 63.06
N ASP A 70 -14.32 -14.01 62.05
CA ASP A 70 -14.22 -12.57 61.76
C ASP A 70 -15.35 -11.72 62.38
N GLY A 71 -16.08 -12.29 63.34
CA GLY A 71 -17.28 -11.67 63.91
C GLY A 71 -18.58 -12.09 63.21
N SER A 72 -18.51 -12.64 61.99
CA SER A 72 -19.68 -13.13 61.23
C SER A 72 -19.54 -14.59 60.78
N ILE A 73 -18.41 -14.95 60.18
CA ILE A 73 -18.12 -16.27 59.61
C ILE A 73 -16.71 -16.75 59.99
N TRP A 74 -16.49 -18.06 59.90
CA TRP A 74 -15.14 -18.64 60.02
C TRP A 74 -14.42 -18.53 58.67
N LYS A 75 -13.40 -17.68 58.59
CA LYS A 75 -12.56 -17.52 57.39
C LYS A 75 -11.34 -18.41 57.46
N LYS A 76 -10.97 -19.07 56.37
CA LYS A 76 -9.74 -19.88 56.34
C LYS A 76 -8.55 -18.94 56.34
N LEU A 77 -7.48 -19.31 57.04
CA LEU A 77 -6.26 -18.51 57.06
C LEU A 77 -5.66 -18.36 55.64
N SER A 78 -5.86 -19.36 54.78
CA SER A 78 -5.52 -19.32 53.35
C SER A 78 -6.29 -18.26 52.55
N ASP A 79 -7.50 -17.87 52.98
CA ASP A 79 -8.31 -16.85 52.29
C ASP A 79 -7.65 -15.47 52.35
N PHE A 80 -6.71 -15.27 53.29
CA PHE A 80 -5.98 -14.02 53.46
C PHE A 80 -4.69 -13.93 52.65
N VAL A 81 -4.18 -15.04 52.09
CA VAL A 81 -2.79 -15.08 51.60
C VAL A 81 -2.67 -14.98 50.06
N ASN A 82 -3.65 -15.38 49.25
CA ASN A 82 -3.42 -15.46 47.79
C ASN A 82 -4.55 -14.82 46.96
N LYS A 83 -4.41 -13.52 46.68
CA LYS A 83 -4.96 -12.87 45.48
C LYS A 83 -3.91 -12.68 44.38
N THR A 84 -2.85 -13.48 44.38
CA THR A 84 -1.88 -13.49 43.28
C THR A 84 -2.49 -14.22 42.09
N ILE A 85 -2.30 -13.70 40.88
CA ILE A 85 -2.86 -14.36 39.70
C ILE A 85 -2.22 -15.73 39.53
N TYR A 86 -0.91 -15.93 39.74
CA TYR A 86 -0.29 -17.25 39.95
C TYR A 86 1.09 -17.12 40.65
N THR A 87 1.46 -18.07 41.52
CA THR A 87 2.84 -18.27 42.04
C THR A 87 3.56 -19.45 41.39
N ASP A 88 2.84 -20.26 40.63
CA ASP A 88 3.31 -21.47 39.95
C ASP A 88 2.66 -21.58 38.56
N ASN A 89 3.25 -22.39 37.68
CA ASN A 89 2.66 -22.66 36.37
C ASN A 89 1.27 -23.33 36.52
N GLY A 90 0.28 -22.90 35.72
CA GLY A 90 -1.06 -23.46 35.76
C GLY A 90 -1.92 -23.13 34.53
N THR A 91 -3.05 -23.82 34.42
CA THR A 91 -4.03 -23.62 33.34
C THR A 91 -5.17 -22.73 33.83
N ILE A 92 -5.54 -21.72 33.04
CA ILE A 92 -6.74 -20.92 33.26
C ILE A 92 -7.95 -21.69 32.70
N THR A 93 -8.89 -22.09 33.54
CA THR A 93 -10.10 -22.86 33.14
C THR A 93 -11.36 -22.01 32.96
N SER A 94 -11.29 -20.72 33.28
CA SER A 94 -12.39 -19.77 33.13
C SER A 94 -11.85 -18.36 32.92
N ASN A 95 -12.66 -17.46 32.34
CA ASN A 95 -12.25 -16.09 32.06
C ASN A 95 -11.71 -15.38 33.32
N ARG A 96 -10.75 -14.48 33.10
CA ARG A 96 -10.19 -13.59 34.13
C ARG A 96 -10.35 -12.16 33.66
N THR A 97 -10.88 -11.31 34.55
CA THR A 97 -10.98 -9.87 34.32
C THR A 97 -10.12 -9.17 35.35
N ILE A 98 -9.20 -8.33 34.88
CA ILE A 98 -8.45 -7.38 35.71
C ILE A 98 -9.04 -6.01 35.40
N SER A 99 -9.61 -5.35 36.39
CA SER A 99 -10.20 -4.01 36.24
C SER A 99 -9.53 -3.00 37.16
N GLY A 100 -9.40 -1.77 36.67
CA GLY A 100 -8.97 -0.60 37.44
C GLY A 100 -9.94 0.56 37.24
N ASN A 101 -9.53 1.76 37.65
CA ASN A 101 -10.23 3.03 37.40
C ASN A 101 -9.35 4.01 36.60
N ALA A 102 -9.83 5.23 36.37
CA ALA A 102 -9.15 6.25 35.56
C ALA A 102 -7.75 6.67 36.06
N VAL A 103 -7.36 6.33 37.29
CA VAL A 103 -6.03 6.64 37.85
C VAL A 103 -5.15 5.40 38.02
N ASN A 104 -5.69 4.19 37.85
CA ASN A 104 -4.91 2.96 38.02
C ASN A 104 -4.06 2.64 36.79
N ARG A 105 -2.92 1.98 37.04
CA ARG A 105 -2.02 1.44 36.02
C ARG A 105 -1.80 -0.04 36.24
N PHE A 106 -1.53 -0.75 35.15
CA PHE A 106 -1.07 -2.12 35.16
C PHE A 106 0.32 -2.16 34.53
N ASP A 107 1.35 -1.99 35.36
CA ASP A 107 2.74 -1.91 34.92
C ASP A 107 3.39 -3.30 34.99
N ILE A 108 3.90 -3.79 33.86
CA ILE A 108 4.71 -5.01 33.76
C ILE A 108 6.14 -4.57 33.44
N SER A 109 7.09 -4.82 34.35
CA SER A 109 8.47 -4.30 34.22
C SER A 109 9.54 -5.35 34.52
N TYR A 110 10.71 -5.21 33.89
CA TYR A 110 11.91 -6.05 34.08
C TYR A 110 11.76 -7.54 33.73
N PHE A 111 10.87 -7.89 32.80
CA PHE A 111 10.78 -9.25 32.26
C PHE A 111 11.73 -9.42 31.07
N LYS A 112 12.32 -10.62 30.94
CA LYS A 112 13.10 -11.01 29.75
C LYS A 112 12.25 -11.02 28.48
N ALA A 113 10.99 -11.41 28.61
CA ALA A 113 10.04 -11.48 27.50
C ALA A 113 8.60 -11.38 28.03
N PHE A 114 7.70 -10.88 27.18
CA PHE A 114 6.27 -11.00 27.32
C PHE A 114 5.75 -11.78 26.10
N MET A 115 5.15 -12.95 26.33
CA MET A 115 4.76 -13.87 25.27
C MET A 115 3.24 -14.07 25.26
N VAL A 116 2.62 -13.83 24.11
CA VAL A 116 1.23 -14.19 23.82
C VAL A 116 1.26 -15.03 22.55
N SER A 117 0.76 -16.26 22.62
CA SER A 117 0.85 -17.22 21.51
C SER A 117 -0.40 -18.07 21.49
N ASN A 118 -0.81 -18.52 20.29
CA ASN A 118 -2.01 -19.34 20.08
C ASN A 118 -3.29 -18.71 20.69
N THR A 119 -3.46 -17.39 20.54
CA THR A 119 -4.68 -16.66 20.91
C THR A 119 -5.51 -16.38 19.66
N GLU A 120 -6.84 -16.36 19.80
CA GLU A 120 -7.76 -16.04 18.70
C GLU A 120 -7.59 -14.59 18.23
N PHE A 121 -7.47 -13.66 19.17
CA PHE A 121 -7.22 -12.25 18.90
C PHE A 121 -6.46 -11.58 20.06
N ILE A 122 -5.91 -10.40 19.77
CA ILE A 122 -5.37 -9.44 20.74
C ILE A 122 -5.90 -8.08 20.34
N THR A 123 -6.52 -7.36 21.26
CA THR A 123 -7.01 -6.00 21.02
C THR A 123 -6.28 -5.02 21.92
N PHE A 124 -5.94 -3.86 21.35
CA PHE A 124 -5.45 -2.69 22.07
C PHE A 124 -6.35 -1.53 21.70
N ASP A 125 -7.16 -1.07 22.66
CA ASP A 125 -8.07 0.05 22.47
C ASP A 125 -7.67 1.15 23.46
N ALA A 126 -7.21 2.27 22.92
CA ALA A 126 -6.74 3.42 23.68
C ALA A 126 -7.38 4.68 23.13
N THR A 127 -7.80 5.59 24.01
CA THR A 127 -8.41 6.89 23.64
C THR A 127 -7.41 7.90 23.10
N GLN A 128 -6.10 7.59 23.16
CA GLN A 128 -5.01 8.42 22.68
C GLN A 128 -4.12 7.59 21.74
N ASN A 129 -2.90 7.26 22.18
CA ASN A 129 -1.93 6.53 21.39
C ASN A 129 -1.68 5.13 21.95
N ILE A 130 -1.38 4.21 21.03
CA ILE A 130 -0.71 2.95 21.34
C ILE A 130 0.74 3.12 20.93
N ASN A 131 1.65 3.13 21.90
CA ASN A 131 3.07 3.34 21.64
C ASN A 131 3.80 2.00 21.62
N LEU A 132 4.25 1.58 20.44
CA LEU A 132 5.08 0.39 20.24
C LEU A 132 6.50 0.86 19.94
N GLN A 133 7.48 0.38 20.71
CA GLN A 133 8.88 0.81 20.57
C GLN A 133 9.81 -0.38 20.70
N ALA A 134 10.79 -0.45 19.79
CA ALA A 134 11.87 -1.43 19.80
C ALA A 134 13.09 -0.85 19.08
N THR A 135 14.29 -1.11 19.58
CA THR A 135 15.55 -0.59 19.01
C THR A 135 15.88 -1.20 17.65
N ASN A 136 15.41 -2.43 17.41
CA ASN A 136 15.68 -3.19 16.18
C ASN A 136 14.42 -3.38 15.32
N GLY A 137 13.42 -2.49 15.46
CA GLY A 137 12.19 -2.50 14.66
C GLY A 137 11.04 -3.31 15.27
N ILE A 138 9.86 -3.16 14.65
CA ILE A 138 8.62 -3.84 15.01
C ILE A 138 8.20 -4.68 13.80
N ASP A 139 8.11 -5.98 13.99
CA ASP A 139 7.73 -6.91 12.93
C ASP A 139 6.21 -7.09 12.86
N PHE A 140 5.60 -6.64 11.76
CA PHE A 140 4.25 -7.03 11.38
C PHE A 140 4.32 -8.12 10.33
N ARG A 141 3.68 -9.27 10.57
CA ARG A 141 3.66 -10.41 9.64
C ARG A 141 2.28 -10.55 9.00
N SER A 142 2.26 -11.04 7.77
CA SER A 142 1.05 -11.15 6.94
C SER A 142 0.46 -9.77 6.61
N ASN A 143 -0.82 -9.74 6.20
CA ASN A 143 -1.48 -8.50 5.81
C ASN A 143 -1.62 -7.55 7.00
N THR A 144 -1.24 -6.29 6.79
CA THR A 144 -1.40 -5.19 7.75
C THR A 144 -2.31 -4.14 7.12
N ILE A 145 -3.34 -3.71 7.85
CA ILE A 145 -4.32 -2.74 7.38
C ILE A 145 -4.26 -1.51 8.28
N ALA A 146 -4.09 -0.34 7.67
CA ALA A 146 -4.37 0.94 8.30
C ALA A 146 -5.75 1.41 7.80
N ASN A 147 -6.74 1.48 8.69
CA ASN A 147 -8.08 1.94 8.33
C ASN A 147 -8.14 3.45 8.04
N GLU A 148 -7.14 4.18 8.50
CA GLU A 148 -7.00 5.64 8.37
C GLU A 148 -5.62 5.97 7.75
N ASN A 149 -5.22 7.24 7.84
CA ASN A 149 -3.95 7.71 7.29
C ASN A 149 -2.73 6.96 7.88
N PHE A 150 -1.83 6.53 6.99
CA PHE A 150 -0.53 5.97 7.34
C PHE A 150 0.57 7.02 7.09
N GLN A 151 1.37 7.31 8.11
CA GLN A 151 2.45 8.29 8.04
C GLN A 151 3.81 7.62 8.33
N VAL A 152 4.80 7.91 7.49
CA VAL A 152 6.20 7.50 7.67
C VAL A 152 7.06 8.76 7.72
N ILE A 153 7.87 8.90 8.78
CA ILE A 153 8.70 10.10 8.99
C ILE A 153 10.01 10.04 8.18
N LYS A 154 10.56 8.83 7.97
CA LYS A 154 11.76 8.61 7.15
C LYS A 154 11.37 8.22 5.73
N GLY A 155 11.61 6.97 5.33
CA GLY A 155 11.28 6.45 4.02
C GLY A 155 10.72 5.05 4.11
N LEU A 156 10.12 4.60 3.01
CA LEU A 156 9.79 3.20 2.78
C LEU A 156 11.01 2.52 2.17
N LEU A 157 11.26 1.29 2.59
CA LEU A 157 12.27 0.43 1.97
C LEU A 157 11.59 -0.48 0.95
N ASP A 158 12.25 -0.71 -0.17
CA ASP A 158 11.83 -1.71 -1.15
C ASP A 158 12.40 -3.11 -0.85
N LYS A 159 12.30 -4.04 -1.79
CA LYS A 159 12.78 -5.43 -1.64
C LYS A 159 14.29 -5.54 -1.35
N ASP A 160 15.08 -4.58 -1.79
CA ASP A 160 16.55 -4.59 -1.65
C ASP A 160 17.01 -3.77 -0.44
N GLY A 161 16.07 -3.10 0.25
CA GLY A 161 16.36 -2.24 1.38
C GLY A 161 16.67 -0.80 0.98
N ASP A 162 16.33 -0.38 -0.23
CA ASP A 162 16.59 0.97 -0.72
C ASP A 162 15.44 1.93 -0.41
N VAL A 163 15.77 3.18 -0.10
CA VAL A 163 14.80 4.27 0.17
C VAL A 163 14.35 5.02 -1.09
N GLY A 164 14.90 4.65 -2.25
CA GLY A 164 14.68 5.35 -3.52
C GLY A 164 15.36 6.71 -3.60
N THR A 165 15.22 7.36 -4.76
CA THR A 165 15.70 8.72 -5.04
C THR A 165 14.56 9.65 -5.44
N THR A 166 14.83 10.97 -5.47
CA THR A 166 13.82 11.98 -5.80
C THR A 166 13.19 11.75 -7.17
N GLY A 167 11.86 11.71 -7.23
CA GLY A 167 11.09 11.55 -8.47
C GLY A 167 10.68 10.10 -8.78
N GLN A 168 11.21 9.13 -8.03
CA GLN A 168 10.82 7.73 -8.17
C GLN A 168 9.46 7.44 -7.53
N VAL A 169 8.81 6.38 -8.02
CA VAL A 169 7.58 5.83 -7.45
C VAL A 169 7.86 4.39 -7.00
N LEU A 170 7.33 4.01 -5.85
CA LEU A 170 7.42 2.63 -5.36
C LEU A 170 6.37 1.80 -6.12
N SER A 171 6.85 0.88 -6.95
CA SER A 171 5.99 0.09 -7.83
C SER A 171 6.01 -1.38 -7.45
N SER A 172 4.91 -2.09 -7.74
CA SER A 172 4.82 -3.53 -7.52
C SER A 172 5.59 -4.29 -8.60
N THR A 173 6.33 -5.32 -8.18
CA THR A 173 6.94 -6.33 -9.07
C THR A 173 6.07 -7.59 -9.21
N GLY A 174 4.90 -7.60 -8.55
CA GLY A 174 4.02 -8.78 -8.43
C GLY A 174 4.27 -9.59 -7.15
N THR A 175 5.51 -9.68 -6.68
CA THR A 175 5.89 -10.39 -5.44
C THR A 175 6.50 -9.48 -4.39
N ALA A 176 6.95 -8.29 -4.76
CA ALA A 176 7.54 -7.30 -3.87
C ALA A 176 7.32 -5.88 -4.42
N THR A 177 8.10 -4.93 -3.90
CA THR A 177 8.13 -3.55 -4.39
C THR A 177 9.54 -3.16 -4.82
N GLU A 178 9.63 -2.22 -5.74
CA GLU A 178 10.89 -1.66 -6.27
C GLU A 178 10.68 -0.18 -6.61
N TRP A 179 11.67 0.66 -6.31
CA TRP A 179 11.66 2.06 -6.74
C TRP A 179 11.96 2.16 -8.24
N ILE A 180 11.06 2.79 -9.00
CA ILE A 180 11.23 3.01 -10.44
C ILE A 180 11.17 4.49 -10.80
N ASP A 181 11.90 4.86 -11.85
CA ASP A 181 11.85 6.21 -12.39
C ASP A 181 10.48 6.51 -13.01
N ASN A 182 9.90 7.64 -12.60
CA ASN A 182 8.68 8.15 -13.20
C ASN A 182 8.98 8.90 -14.51
N THR A 183 9.45 8.16 -15.52
CA THR A 183 9.83 8.74 -16.83
C THR A 183 8.62 9.25 -17.61
N ALA A 184 8.82 10.27 -18.44
CA ALA A 184 7.80 10.78 -19.35
C ALA A 184 7.19 9.67 -20.23
N SER A 185 5.88 9.76 -20.48
CA SER A 185 5.13 8.84 -21.36
C SER A 185 4.79 9.45 -22.73
N VAL A 186 5.11 10.74 -22.93
CA VAL A 186 4.84 11.49 -24.16
C VAL A 186 6.05 12.36 -24.49
N TYR A 187 6.42 12.44 -25.77
CA TYR A 187 7.50 13.28 -26.26
C TYR A 187 7.09 13.91 -27.60
N THR A 188 7.15 15.24 -27.72
CA THR A 188 6.93 15.95 -28.98
C THR A 188 8.27 16.42 -29.53
N GLY A 189 8.50 16.17 -30.81
CA GLY A 189 9.72 16.57 -31.49
C GLY A 189 9.48 16.87 -32.96
N SER A 190 10.58 17.09 -33.68
CA SER A 190 10.57 17.31 -35.11
C SER A 190 11.82 16.72 -35.76
N PHE A 191 11.74 16.46 -37.06
CA PHE A 191 12.88 16.09 -37.88
C PHE A 191 12.69 16.57 -39.31
N ILE A 192 13.77 16.61 -40.08
CA ILE A 192 13.75 16.90 -41.51
C ILE A 192 13.98 15.59 -42.27
N ILE A 193 13.13 15.29 -43.25
CA ILE A 193 13.43 14.32 -44.30
C ILE A 193 14.24 15.07 -45.35
N ASP A 194 15.51 14.72 -45.47
CA ASP A 194 16.44 15.38 -46.38
C ASP A 194 16.18 14.95 -47.82
N ALA A 195 16.24 15.91 -48.75
CA ALA A 195 16.14 15.63 -50.16
C ALA A 195 17.29 14.70 -50.64
N PRO A 196 17.01 13.66 -51.45
CA PRO A 196 18.06 12.75 -51.91
C PRO A 196 19.06 13.39 -52.88
N THR A 197 18.72 14.53 -53.53
CA THR A 197 19.48 15.48 -54.40
C THR A 197 20.36 14.93 -55.53
N THR A 198 20.68 13.64 -55.53
CA THR A 198 21.62 12.96 -56.44
C THR A 198 20.92 11.98 -57.38
N THR A 199 19.59 11.87 -57.28
CA THR A 199 18.78 10.94 -58.05
C THR A 199 17.74 11.65 -58.91
N THR A 200 17.34 10.97 -59.98
CA THR A 200 16.35 11.45 -60.94
C THR A 200 15.20 10.45 -61.14
N THR A 201 15.18 9.39 -60.35
CA THR A 201 14.21 8.29 -60.37
C THR A 201 13.77 7.97 -58.95
N ASP A 202 12.64 7.27 -58.81
CA ASP A 202 12.11 6.81 -57.53
C ASP A 202 13.22 6.22 -56.64
N ILE A 203 13.21 6.61 -55.37
CA ILE A 203 14.19 6.16 -54.38
C ILE A 203 13.50 5.96 -53.04
N ASN A 204 14.01 4.99 -52.28
CA ASN A 204 13.69 4.82 -50.87
C ASN A 204 14.94 4.80 -50.01
N PHE A 205 14.82 5.28 -48.78
CA PHE A 205 15.88 5.27 -47.77
C PHE A 205 15.28 5.31 -46.37
N ASP A 206 16.06 4.87 -45.39
CA ASP A 206 15.63 4.90 -43.99
C ASP A 206 16.00 6.24 -43.33
N LYS A 207 15.03 6.85 -42.66
CA LYS A 207 15.24 7.95 -41.73
C LYS A 207 15.11 7.41 -40.31
N ILE A 208 16.21 7.46 -39.57
CA ILE A 208 16.28 6.99 -38.18
C ILE A 208 16.19 8.20 -37.25
N ILE A 209 15.23 8.15 -36.32
CA ILE A 209 15.04 9.16 -35.27
C ILE A 209 15.45 8.49 -33.95
N THR A 210 16.31 9.16 -33.19
CA THR A 210 16.88 8.69 -31.90
C THR A 210 16.74 9.76 -30.81
N GLY A 211 17.08 9.42 -29.57
CA GLY A 211 17.09 10.37 -28.44
C GLY A 211 15.74 10.59 -27.75
N LEU A 212 14.73 9.77 -28.04
CA LEU A 212 13.49 9.74 -27.25
C LEU A 212 13.79 9.09 -25.89
N PRO A 213 13.15 9.55 -24.79
CA PRO A 213 13.39 9.04 -23.44
C PRO A 213 12.76 7.64 -23.19
N PHE A 214 12.14 7.05 -24.21
CA PHE A 214 11.49 5.75 -24.14
C PHE A 214 11.36 5.13 -25.54
N LYS A 215 11.15 3.81 -25.57
CA LYS A 215 10.70 3.08 -26.76
C LYS A 215 9.23 3.45 -27.04
N PRO A 216 8.90 4.07 -28.18
CA PRO A 216 7.52 4.40 -28.46
C PRO A 216 6.71 3.16 -28.83
N SER A 217 5.41 3.22 -28.60
CA SER A 217 4.41 2.28 -29.13
C SER A 217 3.42 2.96 -30.09
N GLN A 218 3.39 4.30 -30.12
CA GLN A 218 2.58 5.07 -31.04
C GLN A 218 3.26 6.40 -31.37
N ILE A 219 3.14 6.86 -32.62
CA ILE A 219 3.56 8.19 -33.05
C ILE A 219 2.49 8.80 -33.95
N THR A 220 2.20 10.09 -33.76
CA THR A 220 1.45 10.91 -34.71
C THR A 220 2.38 11.86 -35.45
N PHE A 221 2.06 12.19 -36.70
CA PHE A 221 2.88 13.01 -37.58
C PHE A 221 2.04 14.10 -38.24
N VAL A 222 2.64 15.28 -38.37
CA VAL A 222 2.10 16.42 -39.14
C VAL A 222 3.22 16.99 -40.00
N ALA A 223 2.92 17.26 -41.26
CA ALA A 223 3.85 17.92 -42.17
C ALA A 223 3.10 18.70 -43.25
N HIS A 224 3.79 19.65 -43.84
CA HIS A 224 3.24 20.55 -44.84
C HIS A 224 4.15 20.58 -46.07
N ALA A 225 3.55 20.61 -47.26
CA ALA A 225 4.31 20.68 -48.50
C ALA A 225 5.09 21.99 -48.59
N ASN A 226 6.31 21.97 -49.17
CA ASN A 226 7.18 23.12 -49.38
C ASN A 226 7.62 23.83 -48.08
N ILE A 227 7.69 23.10 -46.96
CA ILE A 227 8.32 23.56 -45.71
C ILE A 227 9.53 22.68 -45.44
N GLU A 228 10.67 23.13 -45.94
CA GLU A 228 11.90 22.34 -46.06
C GLU A 228 12.88 22.54 -44.89
N SER A 229 12.81 23.71 -44.23
CA SER A 229 13.71 24.10 -43.14
C SER A 229 13.01 24.93 -42.07
N PHE A 230 13.55 24.89 -40.85
CA PHE A 230 13.06 25.74 -39.77
C PHE A 230 13.29 27.21 -40.09
N ASP A 231 12.51 28.09 -39.46
CA ASP A 231 12.60 29.54 -39.60
C ASP A 231 12.42 30.06 -41.04
N THR A 232 11.69 29.31 -41.87
CA THR A 232 11.32 29.74 -43.23
C THR A 232 10.26 30.84 -43.17
N ASP A 233 10.65 32.07 -43.51
CA ASP A 233 9.74 33.21 -43.73
C ASP A 233 9.99 33.79 -45.12
N SER A 234 9.42 33.13 -46.13
CA SER A 234 9.54 33.54 -47.52
C SER A 234 8.37 33.03 -48.34
N LYS A 235 8.08 33.72 -49.44
CA LYS A 235 7.26 33.14 -50.52
C LYS A 235 7.99 31.94 -51.14
N ASN A 236 7.25 31.11 -51.88
CA ASN A 236 7.83 30.01 -52.63
C ASN A 236 8.88 30.47 -53.66
N SER A 237 9.90 29.64 -53.87
CA SER A 237 11.10 29.94 -54.68
C SER A 237 10.89 29.84 -56.19
N ASP A 238 9.67 30.02 -56.69
CA ASP A 238 9.34 29.92 -58.11
C ASP A 238 8.72 31.19 -58.69
N ARG A 239 8.60 31.23 -60.03
CA ARG A 239 7.93 32.28 -60.79
C ARG A 239 6.44 32.32 -60.42
N ARG A 240 5.87 33.53 -60.50
CA ARG A 240 4.42 33.74 -60.30
C ARG A 240 3.62 32.83 -61.23
N ASN A 241 2.55 32.23 -60.69
CA ASN A 241 1.61 31.39 -61.45
C ASN A 241 2.30 30.25 -62.21
N SER A 242 3.28 29.63 -61.56
CA SER A 242 4.03 28.52 -62.15
C SER A 242 3.41 27.17 -61.77
N ASN A 243 3.47 26.22 -62.70
CA ASN A 243 2.87 24.89 -62.57
C ASN A 243 3.86 23.83 -62.05
N THR A 244 4.77 24.24 -61.17
CA THR A 244 5.81 23.39 -60.58
C THR A 244 5.43 22.95 -59.17
N LEU A 245 6.25 22.05 -58.63
CA LEU A 245 6.10 21.51 -57.28
C LEU A 245 6.16 22.58 -56.19
N GLN A 246 7.01 23.60 -56.35
CA GLN A 246 7.19 24.69 -55.39
C GLN A 246 5.93 25.53 -55.21
N ASN A 247 4.96 25.41 -56.12
CA ASN A 247 3.67 26.09 -56.02
C ASN A 247 2.57 25.17 -55.48
N SER A 248 2.87 23.91 -55.13
CA SER A 248 1.93 23.09 -54.37
C SER A 248 1.83 23.56 -52.92
N PHE A 249 0.70 23.30 -52.27
CA PHE A 249 0.58 23.44 -50.82
C PHE A 249 -0.34 22.35 -50.30
N GLY A 250 -0.26 22.05 -49.01
CA GLY A 250 -1.14 21.08 -48.39
C GLY A 250 -0.60 20.58 -47.07
N THR A 251 -1.43 19.83 -46.36
CA THR A 251 -1.15 19.33 -45.03
C THR A 251 -1.44 17.84 -44.98
N MET A 252 -0.55 17.09 -44.33
CA MET A 252 -0.78 15.70 -43.98
C MET A 252 -0.97 15.52 -42.47
N ASN A 253 -1.83 14.57 -42.11
CA ASN A 253 -1.94 14.05 -40.75
C ASN A 253 -1.81 12.53 -40.83
N GLY A 254 -0.88 11.97 -40.09
CA GLY A 254 -0.66 10.53 -40.09
C GLY A 254 -0.32 9.98 -38.71
N PHE A 255 -0.36 8.67 -38.59
CA PHE A 255 0.06 7.97 -37.38
C PHE A 255 0.62 6.60 -37.70
N ALA A 256 1.39 6.07 -36.76
CA ALA A 256 1.76 4.67 -36.68
C ALA A 256 1.62 4.19 -35.23
N ARG A 257 1.08 2.98 -35.04
CA ARG A 257 0.87 2.35 -33.74
C ARG A 257 1.25 0.88 -33.79
N TYR A 258 1.95 0.42 -32.77
CA TYR A 258 2.19 -0.99 -32.53
C TYR A 258 0.98 -1.60 -31.82
N ASP A 259 0.34 -2.55 -32.48
CA ASP A 259 -0.68 -3.40 -31.89
C ASP A 259 0.00 -4.66 -31.36
N LYS A 260 -0.19 -4.97 -30.07
CA LYS A 260 0.46 -6.14 -29.44
C LYS A 260 -0.18 -7.46 -29.84
N THR A 261 -1.46 -7.45 -30.23
CA THR A 261 -2.27 -8.65 -30.46
C THR A 261 -3.20 -8.47 -31.67
N PRO A 262 -2.87 -9.04 -32.86
CA PRO A 262 -1.58 -9.64 -33.21
C PRO A 262 -0.46 -8.59 -33.22
N ALA A 263 0.80 -9.01 -33.13
CA ALA A 263 1.97 -8.13 -33.18
C ALA A 263 2.12 -7.52 -34.58
N THR A 264 1.53 -6.34 -34.80
CA THR A 264 1.50 -5.65 -36.09
C THR A 264 1.68 -4.15 -35.93
N THR A 265 2.08 -3.48 -37.00
CA THR A 265 2.06 -2.01 -37.06
C THR A 265 0.86 -1.56 -37.88
N THR A 266 -0.05 -0.84 -37.24
CA THR A 266 -1.15 -0.14 -37.91
C THR A 266 -0.71 1.29 -38.19
N GLN A 267 -0.87 1.74 -39.43
CA GLN A 267 -0.52 3.10 -39.82
C GLN A 267 -1.50 3.65 -40.84
N SER A 268 -1.62 4.98 -40.87
CA SER A 268 -2.43 5.66 -41.86
C SER A 268 -1.96 7.10 -42.02
N VAL A 269 -2.21 7.66 -43.20
CA VAL A 269 -2.01 9.07 -43.48
C VAL A 269 -3.12 9.58 -44.39
N ILE A 270 -3.53 10.81 -44.16
CA ILE A 270 -4.41 11.59 -45.02
C ILE A 270 -3.73 12.91 -45.38
N PHE A 271 -3.89 13.36 -46.62
CA PHE A 271 -3.38 14.62 -47.13
C PHE A 271 -4.40 15.30 -48.02
N VAL A 272 -4.50 16.61 -47.87
CA VAL A 272 -5.27 17.50 -48.74
C VAL A 272 -4.43 18.72 -49.08
N GLY A 273 -4.46 19.13 -50.35
CA GLY A 273 -3.67 20.24 -50.87
C GLY A 273 -4.20 20.81 -52.18
N GLY A 274 -3.45 21.74 -52.74
CA GLY A 274 -3.75 22.42 -54.00
C GLY A 274 -2.51 23.06 -54.59
N SER A 275 -2.71 24.03 -55.49
CA SER A 275 -1.64 24.79 -56.12
C SER A 275 -1.90 26.29 -56.01
N GLY A 276 -0.87 27.07 -55.68
CA GLY A 276 -0.88 28.54 -55.70
C GLY A 276 -0.86 29.14 -57.11
N ASN A 277 -0.84 28.32 -58.17
CA ASN A 277 -0.97 28.78 -59.56
C ASN A 277 -2.43 29.13 -59.90
N SER A 278 -3.30 28.18 -59.59
CA SER A 278 -4.76 28.21 -59.60
C SER A 278 -5.23 26.94 -58.89
N ILE A 279 -6.44 26.94 -58.34
CA ILE A 279 -7.08 25.73 -57.80
C ILE A 279 -8.23 25.39 -58.75
N ASN A 280 -7.93 24.63 -59.79
CA ASN A 280 -8.97 24.06 -60.66
C ASN A 280 -9.48 22.74 -60.05
N ASP A 281 -8.54 21.96 -59.50
CA ASP A 281 -8.81 20.74 -58.74
C ASP A 281 -7.95 20.69 -57.48
N ILE A 282 -8.34 19.85 -56.51
CA ILE A 282 -7.59 19.66 -55.25
C ILE A 282 -6.73 18.39 -55.27
N SER A 283 -5.53 18.47 -54.70
CA SER A 283 -4.67 17.31 -54.49
C SER A 283 -5.11 16.56 -53.25
N ARG A 284 -5.30 15.23 -53.37
CA ARG A 284 -5.72 14.36 -52.27
C ARG A 284 -4.89 13.09 -52.26
N LEU A 285 -4.53 12.63 -51.08
CA LEU A 285 -3.83 11.36 -50.88
C LEU A 285 -4.30 10.75 -49.56
N SER A 286 -4.49 9.44 -49.56
CA SER A 286 -4.62 8.65 -48.34
C SER A 286 -3.91 7.32 -48.50
N SER A 287 -3.43 6.75 -47.41
CA SER A 287 -2.80 5.44 -47.40
C SER A 287 -2.97 4.80 -46.03
N ASN A 288 -3.22 3.49 -46.01
CA ASN A 288 -3.22 2.64 -44.81
C ASN A 288 -1.93 1.82 -44.66
N SER A 289 -0.92 2.10 -45.49
CA SER A 289 0.39 1.45 -45.47
C SER A 289 1.53 2.42 -45.22
N ASN A 290 1.23 3.71 -45.06
CA ASN A 290 2.19 4.78 -44.78
C ASN A 290 1.65 5.65 -43.63
N CYS A 291 2.56 6.20 -42.83
CA CYS A 291 2.27 7.16 -41.76
C CYS A 291 2.67 8.60 -42.14
N ILE A 292 3.41 8.77 -43.23
CA ILE A 292 3.75 10.06 -43.83
C ILE A 292 3.36 10.00 -45.32
N GLY A 293 2.78 11.08 -45.83
CA GLY A 293 2.31 11.12 -47.21
C GLY A 293 1.95 12.52 -47.66
N LEU A 294 2.72 13.07 -48.60
CA LEU A 294 2.41 14.31 -49.30
C LEU A 294 2.34 14.04 -50.79
N ARG A 295 1.35 14.65 -51.45
CA ARG A 295 1.16 14.59 -52.90
C ARG A 295 1.21 16.00 -53.47
N TYR A 296 2.30 16.30 -54.15
CA TYR A 296 2.49 17.56 -54.84
C TYR A 296 1.68 17.53 -56.12
N GLY A 297 0.87 18.57 -56.33
CA GLY A 297 -0.09 18.66 -57.40
C GLY A 297 0.05 19.97 -58.15
N ASP A 298 -0.17 19.91 -59.46
CA ASP A 298 -0.23 21.10 -60.30
C ASP A 298 -1.61 21.79 -60.18
N LYS A 299 -1.87 22.82 -60.99
CA LYS A 299 -3.12 23.60 -60.93
C LYS A 299 -4.41 22.78 -61.15
N ASP A 300 -4.28 21.65 -61.85
CA ASP A 300 -5.36 20.70 -62.17
C ASP A 300 -5.22 19.45 -61.27
N ALA A 301 -4.51 19.58 -60.14
CA ALA A 301 -4.19 18.52 -59.19
C ALA A 301 -3.51 17.29 -59.81
N ILE A 302 -2.86 17.41 -60.97
CA ILE A 302 -2.13 16.30 -61.59
C ILE A 302 -0.81 16.11 -60.83
N ASP A 303 -0.42 14.85 -60.64
CA ASP A 303 0.68 14.43 -59.76
C ASP A 303 2.04 15.00 -60.23
N LEU A 304 2.68 15.83 -59.41
CA LEU A 304 4.03 16.36 -59.62
C LEU A 304 5.09 15.58 -58.82
N GLY A 305 4.67 14.65 -57.98
CA GLY A 305 5.54 13.82 -57.17
C GLY A 305 4.98 13.58 -55.77
N LYS A 306 5.54 12.58 -55.08
CA LYS A 306 5.13 12.20 -53.73
C LYS A 306 6.32 11.96 -52.83
N ILE A 307 6.17 12.35 -51.57
CA ILE A 307 6.99 11.90 -50.45
C ILE A 307 6.09 11.05 -49.56
N MET A 308 6.41 9.79 -49.39
CA MET A 308 5.69 8.86 -48.51
C MET A 308 6.65 8.25 -47.51
N GLY A 309 6.16 7.86 -46.34
CA GLY A 309 6.95 7.18 -45.34
C GLY A 309 6.12 6.14 -44.60
N ASN A 310 6.68 4.94 -44.44
CA ASN A 310 6.09 3.89 -43.63
C ASN A 310 7.00 3.58 -42.44
N LEU A 311 6.41 3.39 -41.26
CA LEU A 311 7.16 2.99 -40.07
C LEU A 311 7.65 1.55 -40.24
N THR A 312 8.95 1.33 -40.07
CA THR A 312 9.58 0.00 -40.13
C THR A 312 9.88 -0.56 -38.76
N SER A 313 10.24 0.27 -37.78
CA SER A 313 10.49 -0.18 -36.41
C SER A 313 10.28 0.91 -35.35
N PHE A 314 9.84 0.47 -34.17
CA PHE A 314 10.01 1.20 -32.92
C PHE A 314 11.30 0.73 -32.24
N ASN A 315 12.20 1.66 -31.96
CA ASN A 315 13.54 1.41 -31.39
C ASN A 315 13.54 1.77 -29.89
N ASN A 316 14.61 1.43 -29.17
CA ASN A 316 14.67 1.63 -27.71
C ASN A 316 14.56 3.10 -27.29
N ASP A 317 15.06 4.01 -28.12
CA ASP A 317 15.12 5.46 -27.90
C ASP A 317 14.58 6.22 -29.13
N GLY A 318 13.69 5.63 -29.92
CA GLY A 318 13.26 6.25 -31.17
C GLY A 318 12.50 5.35 -32.13
N PHE A 319 12.63 5.64 -33.43
CA PHE A 319 11.91 4.91 -34.48
C PHE A 319 12.57 5.07 -35.85
N THR A 320 12.23 4.18 -36.78
CA THR A 320 12.73 4.21 -38.15
C THR A 320 11.58 4.32 -39.15
N ILE A 321 11.69 5.24 -40.10
CA ILE A 321 10.76 5.42 -41.21
C ILE A 321 11.48 5.04 -42.51
N ASN A 322 10.91 4.15 -43.31
CA ASN A 322 11.33 4.01 -44.70
C ASN A 322 10.61 5.05 -45.55
N VAL A 323 11.37 6.04 -46.02
CA VAL A 323 10.89 7.15 -46.83
C VAL A 323 11.05 6.80 -48.30
N LYS A 324 10.00 7.04 -49.10
CA LYS A 324 9.99 6.88 -50.55
C LYS A 324 9.64 8.19 -51.25
N TYR A 325 10.52 8.61 -52.15
CA TYR A 325 10.26 9.66 -53.13
C TYR A 325 9.81 9.02 -54.45
N THR A 326 8.72 9.53 -55.03
CA THR A 326 8.14 9.01 -56.30
C THR A 326 7.96 10.13 -57.31
N LEU A 327 8.37 9.91 -58.56
CA LEU A 327 8.17 10.83 -59.68
C LEU A 327 6.67 11.09 -59.94
N GLY A 328 6.36 12.35 -60.29
CA GLY A 328 5.02 12.72 -60.74
C GLY A 328 4.69 12.23 -62.16
N THR A 329 3.41 12.31 -62.52
CA THR A 329 2.90 12.01 -63.86
C THR A 329 2.75 13.25 -64.75
N SER A 330 2.62 14.45 -64.17
CA SER A 330 2.49 15.75 -64.86
C SER A 330 3.82 16.47 -65.06
N GLY A 331 3.89 17.34 -66.07
CA GLY A 331 5.04 18.19 -66.35
C GLY A 331 6.13 17.56 -67.22
N ASN A 332 7.12 18.37 -67.60
CA ASN A 332 8.32 17.90 -68.28
C ASN A 332 9.25 17.14 -67.30
N THR A 333 10.27 16.46 -67.83
CA THR A 333 11.21 15.66 -67.01
C THR A 333 11.85 16.47 -65.88
N THR A 334 12.25 17.71 -66.15
CA THR A 334 12.85 18.59 -65.15
C THR A 334 11.88 18.90 -64.00
N ASN A 335 10.61 19.20 -64.32
CA ASN A 335 9.60 19.50 -63.31
C ASN A 335 9.30 18.28 -62.44
N LYS A 336 9.21 17.09 -63.03
CA LYS A 336 8.97 15.84 -62.29
C LYS A 336 10.10 15.52 -61.32
N GLN A 337 11.34 15.86 -61.68
CA GLN A 337 12.52 15.62 -60.86
C GLN A 337 12.67 16.61 -59.69
N LEU A 338 11.86 17.68 -59.63
CA LEU A 338 11.91 18.63 -58.52
C LEU A 338 11.59 17.97 -57.17
N ILE A 339 10.80 16.89 -57.16
CA ILE A 339 10.50 16.11 -55.95
C ILE A 339 11.78 15.63 -55.26
N PHE A 340 12.84 15.29 -55.99
CA PHE A 340 14.11 14.81 -55.40
C PHE A 340 14.99 15.92 -54.83
N LYS A 341 14.57 17.18 -54.97
CA LYS A 341 15.19 18.35 -54.35
C LYS A 341 14.40 18.86 -53.16
N GLU A 342 13.24 18.27 -52.88
CA GLU A 342 12.32 18.69 -51.83
C GLU A 342 12.70 18.02 -50.50
N SER A 343 13.05 18.84 -49.50
CA SER A 343 13.13 18.36 -48.11
C SER A 343 11.79 18.56 -47.39
N LEU A 344 11.60 17.97 -46.22
CA LEU A 344 10.33 18.06 -45.51
C LEU A 344 10.54 18.11 -43.99
N ILE A 345 10.05 19.16 -43.34
CA ILE A 345 9.88 19.16 -41.89
C ILE A 345 8.68 18.30 -41.50
N VAL A 346 8.89 17.43 -40.53
CA VAL A 346 7.85 16.62 -39.90
C VAL A 346 7.85 16.91 -38.41
N LEU A 347 6.70 17.34 -37.90
CA LEU A 347 6.42 17.37 -36.46
C LEU A 347 5.85 16.02 -36.05
N TYR A 348 6.23 15.55 -34.86
CA TYR A 348 5.70 14.30 -34.32
C TYR A 348 5.43 14.36 -32.83
N THR A 349 4.49 13.54 -32.37
CA THR A 349 4.29 13.23 -30.95
C THR A 349 4.36 11.73 -30.76
N ALA A 350 5.31 11.28 -29.95
CA ALA A 350 5.55 9.90 -29.58
C ALA A 350 4.94 9.57 -28.20
N TYR A 351 4.41 8.37 -28.07
CA TYR A 351 3.80 7.84 -26.86
C TYR A 351 4.47 6.52 -26.48
N LYS A 352 4.73 6.33 -25.18
CA LYS A 352 5.36 5.12 -24.62
C LYS A 352 4.43 3.92 -24.75
#